data_AF-A0A2S0L547-F1
#
_entry.id   AF-A0A2S0L547-F1
#
_cell.length_a   1.000
_cell.length_b   1.000
_cell.length_c   1.000
_cell.angle_alpha   90.00
_cell.angle_beta   90.00
_cell.angle_gamma   90.00
#
_symmetry.space_group_name_H-M   'P 1'
#
loop_
_entity.id
_entity.type
_entity.pdbx_description
1 polymer ?
#
loop_
_entity_poly.entity_id
_entity_poly.type
_entity_poly.pdbx_seq_one_letter_code
_entity_poly.pdbx_strand_id
1 'polypeptide(L)'
;MNYDRRNEVNFYKKISIILGTILAIIVVGLGVTFYFAQWNLHGVSNMPHFDWTKDRSLDLVGKVEGKNVYKYGISEMTYSTFSANKITAKKYYEKSWVTVDMLTAGGLETSREGYRTYQYDCYYILLTDKAVVFCSNDVPIKEVVQALGK
;
A
#
# COMPACT_ATOMS: atom_id res chain seq x y z
N MET A 1 10.98 -50.50 29.89
CA MET A 1 11.74 -50.23 28.64
C MET A 1 10.87 -50.06 27.39
N ASN A 2 9.98 -50.98 26.98
CA ASN A 2 9.13 -50.78 25.78
C ASN A 2 7.91 -49.85 25.97
N TYR A 3 7.56 -49.51 27.21
CA TYR A 3 6.46 -48.60 27.54
C TYR A 3 6.91 -47.13 27.48
N ASP A 4 8.07 -46.82 28.06
CA ASP A 4 8.67 -45.48 28.07
C ASP A 4 8.96 -44.96 26.66
N ARG A 5 9.51 -45.83 25.79
CA ARG A 5 9.84 -45.48 24.40
C ARG A 5 8.61 -45.14 23.56
N ARG A 6 7.46 -45.81 23.79
CA ARG A 6 6.20 -45.51 23.10
C ARG A 6 5.59 -44.19 23.57
N ASN A 7 5.71 -43.87 24.86
CA ASN A 7 5.26 -42.58 25.40
C ASN A 7 6.12 -41.42 24.92
N GLU A 8 7.44 -41.58 24.85
CA GLU A 8 8.35 -40.60 24.24
C GLU A 8 7.98 -40.33 22.78
N VAL A 9 7.84 -41.37 21.95
CA VAL A 9 7.50 -41.22 20.53
C VAL A 9 6.15 -40.52 20.36
N ASN A 10 5.15 -40.83 21.21
CA ASN A 10 3.86 -40.16 21.19
C ASN A 10 3.95 -38.69 21.65
N PHE A 11 4.83 -38.38 22.60
CA PHE A 11 5.08 -37.02 23.06
C PHE A 11 5.74 -36.17 21.97
N TYR A 12 6.80 -36.68 21.32
CA TYR A 12 7.45 -36.00 20.20
C TYR A 12 6.53 -35.80 18.99
N LYS A 13 5.65 -36.77 18.70
CA LYS A 13 4.61 -36.61 17.67
C LYS A 13 3.64 -35.49 17.99
N LYS A 14 3.16 -35.40 19.24
CA LYS A 14 2.27 -34.31 19.68
C LYS A 14 2.95 -32.94 19.57
N ILE A 15 4.20 -32.83 20.03
CA ILE A 15 4.99 -31.60 19.89
C ILE A 15 5.15 -31.21 18.42
N SER A 16 5.48 -32.16 17.55
CA SER A 16 5.66 -31.90 16.11
C SER A 16 4.38 -31.39 15.45
N ILE A 17 3.21 -31.92 15.82
CA ILE A 17 1.91 -31.44 15.33
C ILE A 17 1.64 -30.01 15.81
N ILE A 18 1.90 -29.72 17.09
CA ILE A 18 1.71 -28.37 17.66
C ILE A 18 2.62 -27.38 16.95
N LEU A 19 3.91 -27.67 16.83
CA LEU A 19 4.88 -26.81 16.14
C LEU A 19 4.53 -26.63 14.66
N GLY A 20 4.12 -27.70 13.97
CA GLY A 20 3.66 -27.63 12.58
C GLY A 20 2.42 -26.74 12.41
N THR A 21 1.50 -26.80 13.36
CA THR A 21 0.29 -25.95 13.37
C THR A 21 0.66 -24.49 13.60
N ILE A 22 1.54 -24.20 14.56
CA ILE A 22 2.04 -22.84 14.82
C ILE A 22 2.73 -22.29 13.56
N LEU A 23 3.58 -23.09 12.91
CA LEU A 23 4.25 -22.68 11.69
C LEU A 23 3.25 -22.39 10.56
N ALA A 24 2.22 -23.24 10.39
CA ALA A 24 1.18 -23.01 9.39
C ALA A 24 0.42 -21.70 9.65
N ILE A 25 0.08 -21.38 10.90
CA ILE A 25 -0.56 -20.12 11.27
C ILE A 25 0.35 -18.93 10.94
N ILE A 26 1.64 -19.02 11.25
CA ILE A 26 2.61 -17.95 10.93
C ILE A 26 2.71 -17.75 9.42
N VAL A 27 2.85 -18.83 8.63
CA VAL A 27 2.96 -18.75 7.17
C VAL A 27 1.69 -18.16 6.54
N VAL A 28 0.51 -18.62 6.98
CA VAL A 28 -0.77 -18.08 6.49
C VAL A 28 -0.92 -16.62 6.91
N GLY A 29 -0.59 -16.28 8.16
CA GLY A 29 -0.65 -14.91 8.67
C GLY A 29 0.25 -13.97 7.86
N LEU A 30 1.51 -14.35 7.63
CA LEU A 30 2.44 -13.60 6.80
C LEU A 30 1.91 -13.46 5.37
N GLY A 31 1.42 -14.55 4.77
CA GLY A 31 0.84 -14.53 3.42
C GLY A 31 -0.33 -13.55 3.29
N VAL A 32 -1.21 -13.50 4.29
CA VAL A 32 -2.32 -12.54 4.35
C VAL A 32 -1.81 -11.10 4.49
N THR A 33 -0.82 -10.86 5.36
CA THR A 33 -0.22 -9.52 5.51
C THR A 33 0.43 -9.04 4.21
N PHE A 34 1.23 -9.88 3.54
CA PHE A 34 1.83 -9.55 2.25
C PHE A 34 0.77 -9.30 1.17
N TYR A 35 -0.28 -10.11 1.14
CA TYR A 35 -1.39 -9.92 0.21
C TYR A 35 -2.01 -8.53 0.39
N PHE A 36 -2.37 -8.15 1.62
CA PHE A 36 -3.03 -6.88 1.89
C PHE A 36 -2.12 -5.66 1.75
N ALA A 37 -0.80 -5.82 1.88
CA ALA A 37 0.15 -4.75 1.58
C ALA A 37 0.13 -4.41 0.08
N GLN A 38 0.05 -5.43 -0.79
CA GLN A 38 0.14 -5.24 -2.24
C GLN A 38 -1.22 -5.08 -2.92
N TRP A 39 -2.26 -5.75 -2.45
CA TRP A 39 -3.56 -5.87 -3.11
C TRP A 39 -4.70 -5.47 -2.16
N ASN A 40 -5.71 -4.81 -2.71
CA ASN A 40 -6.96 -4.60 -2.01
C ASN A 40 -7.88 -5.84 -2.10
N LEU A 41 -8.97 -5.82 -1.34
CA LEU A 41 -9.90 -6.95 -1.19
C LEU A 41 -10.55 -7.45 -2.48
N HIS A 42 -10.50 -6.69 -3.57
CA HIS A 42 -11.03 -7.13 -4.86
C HIS A 42 -9.97 -7.10 -5.98
N GLY A 43 -8.71 -7.34 -5.60
CA GLY A 43 -7.67 -7.78 -6.52
C GLY A 43 -7.11 -6.65 -7.40
N VAL A 44 -7.04 -5.43 -6.88
CA VAL A 44 -6.32 -4.32 -7.50
C VAL A 44 -5.14 -3.93 -6.62
N SER A 45 -4.00 -3.64 -7.25
CA SER A 45 -2.79 -3.19 -6.57
C SER A 45 -3.07 -1.93 -5.74
N ASN A 46 -2.51 -1.86 -4.53
CA ASN A 46 -2.45 -0.64 -3.73
C ASN A 46 -1.39 0.33 -4.27
N MET A 47 -0.38 -0.21 -4.98
CA MET A 47 0.72 0.55 -5.56
C MET A 47 0.40 0.93 -7.02
N PRO A 48 0.37 2.22 -7.35
CA PRO A 48 0.21 2.70 -8.72
C PRO A 48 1.51 2.55 -9.54
N HIS A 49 1.35 2.51 -10.86
CA HIS A 49 2.41 2.76 -11.83
C HIS A 49 2.33 4.20 -12.31
N PHE A 50 3.47 4.84 -12.45
CA PHE A 50 3.60 6.23 -12.86
C PHE A 50 4.42 6.38 -14.12
N ASP A 51 3.90 7.16 -15.06
CA ASP A 51 4.70 7.79 -16.09
C ASP A 51 4.97 9.24 -15.65
N TRP A 52 6.24 9.59 -15.58
CA TRP A 52 6.71 10.89 -15.09
C TRP A 52 6.75 11.92 -16.20
N THR A 53 6.50 13.18 -15.85
CA THR A 53 6.63 14.30 -16.77
C THR A 53 7.47 15.41 -16.15
N LYS A 54 8.10 16.22 -17.00
CA LYS A 54 8.76 17.46 -16.57
C LYS A 54 7.77 18.59 -16.30
N ASP A 55 6.53 18.45 -16.77
CA ASP A 55 5.48 19.44 -16.52
C ASP A 55 4.94 19.31 -15.10
N ARG A 56 5.13 20.35 -14.29
CA ARG A 56 4.81 20.34 -12.86
C ARG A 56 3.43 20.93 -12.61
N SER A 57 2.41 20.20 -13.08
CA SER A 57 0.99 20.53 -12.85
C SER A 57 0.40 19.71 -11.71
N LEU A 58 -0.60 20.28 -11.03
CA LEU A 58 -1.44 19.60 -10.05
C LEU A 58 -2.74 19.16 -10.73
N ASP A 59 -2.93 17.85 -10.89
CA ASP A 59 -4.12 17.30 -11.56
C ASP A 59 -4.98 16.50 -10.59
N LEU A 60 -6.29 16.78 -10.54
CA LEU A 60 -7.25 16.00 -9.77
C LEU A 60 -7.52 14.66 -10.46
N VAL A 61 -7.32 13.56 -9.75
CA VAL A 61 -7.52 12.20 -10.28
C VAL A 61 -8.69 11.46 -9.64
N GLY A 62 -9.18 11.90 -8.48
CA GLY A 62 -10.32 11.28 -7.82
C GLY A 62 -10.60 11.84 -6.43
N LYS A 63 -11.43 11.13 -5.66
CA LYS A 63 -11.78 11.47 -4.27
C LYS A 63 -11.88 10.20 -3.45
N VAL A 64 -11.26 10.19 -2.27
CA VAL A 64 -11.22 9.05 -1.34
C VAL A 64 -11.46 9.57 0.07
N GLU A 65 -12.42 8.98 0.79
CA GLU A 65 -12.74 9.34 2.19
C GLU A 65 -12.91 10.85 2.43
N GLY A 66 -13.57 11.54 1.49
CA GLY A 66 -13.78 12.98 1.57
C GLY A 66 -12.59 13.84 1.12
N LYS A 67 -11.40 13.26 0.93
CA LYS A 67 -10.17 13.93 0.47
C LYS A 67 -10.04 13.86 -1.06
N ASN A 68 -9.61 14.96 -1.66
CA ASN A 68 -9.28 14.99 -3.08
C ASN A 68 -7.94 14.28 -3.32
N VAL A 69 -7.87 13.45 -4.35
CA VAL A 69 -6.65 12.76 -4.74
C VAL A 69 -6.07 13.46 -5.95
N TYR A 70 -4.82 13.90 -5.83
CA TYR A 70 -4.09 14.61 -6.88
C TYR A 70 -2.83 13.87 -7.28
N LYS A 71 -2.39 14.11 -8.51
CA LYS A 71 -1.05 13.78 -8.99
C LYS A 71 -0.30 15.08 -9.29
N TYR A 72 1.00 15.12 -8.98
CA TYR A 72 1.85 16.29 -9.22
C TYR A 72 3.13 15.87 -9.95
N GLY A 73 3.37 16.44 -11.14
CA GLY A 73 4.53 16.06 -11.97
C GLY A 73 4.44 14.64 -12.56
N ILE A 74 3.22 14.10 -12.68
CA ILE A 74 2.93 12.75 -13.18
C ILE A 74 2.03 12.88 -14.39
N SER A 75 2.45 12.37 -15.55
CA SER A 75 1.60 12.39 -16.76
C SER A 75 0.48 11.37 -16.63
N GLU A 76 0.83 10.12 -16.33
CA GLU A 76 -0.13 9.01 -16.23
C GLU A 76 0.02 8.25 -14.92
N MET A 77 -1.13 7.88 -14.35
CA MET A 77 -1.23 7.08 -13.14
C MET A 77 -2.19 5.92 -13.40
N THR A 78 -1.68 4.69 -13.29
CA THR A 78 -2.45 3.47 -13.51
C THR A 78 -2.27 2.46 -12.38
N TYR A 79 -3.21 1.54 -12.26
CA TYR A 79 -3.18 0.46 -11.28
C TYR A 79 -3.31 -0.88 -12.00
N SER A 80 -2.64 -1.90 -11.48
CA SER A 80 -2.74 -3.26 -12.03
C SER A 80 -3.80 -4.07 -11.29
N THR A 81 -4.59 -4.84 -12.01
CA THR A 81 -5.44 -5.89 -11.42
C THR A 81 -4.65 -7.18 -11.25
N PHE A 82 -5.19 -8.12 -10.47
CA PHE A 82 -4.60 -9.44 -10.25
C PHE A 82 -4.41 -10.22 -11.57
N SER A 83 -5.27 -9.95 -12.56
CA SER A 83 -5.16 -10.48 -13.93
C SER A 83 -4.17 -9.70 -14.82
N ALA A 84 -3.30 -8.87 -14.23
CA ALA A 84 -2.33 -8.01 -14.92
C ALA A 84 -2.92 -6.96 -15.89
N ASN A 85 -4.22 -6.67 -15.80
CA ASN A 85 -4.82 -5.60 -16.59
C ASN A 85 -4.54 -4.25 -15.94
N LYS A 86 -4.23 -3.22 -16.74
CA LYS A 86 -4.11 -1.84 -16.26
C LYS A 86 -5.47 -1.16 -16.19
N ILE A 87 -5.72 -0.41 -15.13
CA ILE A 87 -6.87 0.48 -14.98
C ILE A 87 -6.40 1.90 -14.66
N THR A 88 -7.15 2.89 -15.11
CA THR A 88 -6.83 4.30 -14.84
C THR A 88 -7.12 4.67 -13.38
N ALA A 89 -6.40 5.66 -12.85
CA ALA A 89 -6.64 6.21 -11.51
C ALA A 89 -8.10 6.62 -11.29
N LYS A 90 -8.72 7.28 -12.28
CA LYS A 90 -10.14 7.65 -12.24
C LYS A 90 -11.05 6.45 -11.99
N LYS A 91 -10.88 5.36 -12.76
CA LYS A 91 -11.67 4.12 -12.60
C LYS A 91 -11.38 3.41 -11.29
N TYR A 92 -10.18 3.56 -10.74
CA TYR A 92 -9.80 3.00 -9.46
C TYR A 92 -10.52 3.71 -8.30
N TYR A 93 -10.52 5.06 -8.29
CA TYR A 93 -11.13 5.87 -7.23
C TYR A 93 -12.65 6.05 -7.34
N GLU A 94 -13.26 5.89 -8.52
CA GLU A 94 -14.72 5.89 -8.68
C GLU A 94 -15.41 4.78 -7.88
N LYS A 95 -14.67 3.72 -7.55
CA LYS A 95 -15.19 2.63 -6.77
C LYS A 95 -15.01 2.95 -5.28
N SER A 96 -16.06 2.78 -4.48
CA SER A 96 -16.15 3.22 -3.07
C SER A 96 -15.31 2.43 -2.04
N TRP A 97 -14.57 1.43 -2.49
CA TRP A 97 -13.75 0.49 -1.72
C TRP A 97 -12.28 0.89 -1.51
N VAL A 98 -11.84 2.07 -1.96
CA VAL A 98 -10.46 2.55 -1.76
C VAL A 98 -10.43 3.48 -0.54
N THR A 99 -9.49 3.26 0.38
CA THR A 99 -9.27 4.08 1.58
C THR A 99 -7.92 4.79 1.53
N VAL A 100 -7.72 5.83 2.34
CA VAL A 100 -6.41 6.51 2.43
C VAL A 100 -5.33 5.53 2.90
N ASP A 101 -5.63 4.68 3.87
CA ASP A 101 -4.69 3.68 4.40
C ASP A 101 -4.19 2.73 3.30
N MET A 102 -5.05 2.35 2.35
CA MET A 102 -4.63 1.55 1.19
C MET A 102 -3.69 2.31 0.27
N LEU A 103 -3.92 3.61 0.04
CA LEU A 103 -3.05 4.44 -0.79
C LEU A 103 -1.66 4.66 -0.17
N THR A 104 -1.59 4.64 1.16
CA THR A 104 -0.37 4.83 1.93
C THR A 104 0.28 3.51 2.37
N ALA A 105 -0.29 2.37 1.97
CA ALA A 105 0.17 1.06 2.38
C ALA A 105 1.61 0.78 1.90
N GLY A 106 2.47 0.37 2.83
CA GLY A 106 3.87 0.03 2.56
C GLY A 106 4.80 1.25 2.44
N GLY A 107 4.28 2.48 2.46
CA GLY A 107 5.11 3.68 2.50
C GLY A 107 5.70 3.92 3.89
N LEU A 108 6.96 4.39 3.95
CA LEU A 108 7.57 4.80 5.20
C LEU A 108 6.96 6.13 5.65
N GLU A 109 6.19 6.10 6.73
CA GLU A 109 5.62 7.32 7.30
C GLU A 109 6.71 8.22 7.87
N THR A 110 6.75 9.47 7.40
CA THR A 110 7.67 10.50 7.90
C THR A 110 6.97 11.86 8.02
N SER A 111 7.48 12.72 8.89
CA SER A 111 7.08 14.13 8.96
C SER A 111 8.15 14.98 8.30
N ARG A 112 7.78 15.71 7.25
CA ARG A 112 8.69 16.61 6.52
C ARG A 112 8.07 17.99 6.43
N GLU A 113 8.80 18.98 6.92
CA GLU A 113 8.36 20.38 6.94
C GLU A 113 6.99 20.59 7.63
N GLY A 114 6.66 19.76 8.62
CA GLY A 114 5.38 19.81 9.33
C GLY A 114 4.23 19.07 8.65
N TYR A 115 4.46 18.42 7.50
CA TYR A 115 3.46 17.64 6.78
C TYR A 115 3.68 16.15 6.93
N ARG A 116 2.57 15.41 7.04
CA ARG A 116 2.57 13.95 7.06
C ARG A 116 2.82 13.44 5.65
N THR A 117 3.87 12.64 5.49
CA THR A 117 4.28 12.08 4.19
C THR A 117 4.53 10.60 4.29
N TYR A 118 4.30 9.88 3.19
CA TYR A 118 4.65 8.46 3.05
C TYR A 118 5.64 8.29 1.92
N GLN A 119 6.83 7.81 2.24
CA GLN A 119 7.96 7.72 1.33
C GLN A 119 8.05 6.33 0.68
N TYR A 120 8.24 6.31 -0.63
CA TYR A 120 8.52 5.12 -1.45
C TYR A 120 9.78 5.33 -2.29
N ASP A 121 10.25 4.29 -2.98
CA ASP A 121 11.51 4.34 -3.73
C ASP A 121 11.53 5.44 -4.81
N CYS A 122 10.43 5.58 -5.56
CA CYS A 122 10.35 6.51 -6.70
C CYS A 122 9.48 7.74 -6.45
N TYR A 123 8.69 7.74 -5.39
CA TYR A 123 7.68 8.77 -5.15
C TYR A 123 7.39 8.93 -3.65
N TYR A 124 6.70 10.00 -3.30
CA TYR A 124 6.13 10.18 -1.98
C TYR A 124 4.66 10.59 -2.08
N ILE A 125 3.93 10.34 -1.01
CA ILE A 125 2.56 10.82 -0.85
C ILE A 125 2.55 11.91 0.21
N LEU A 126 2.03 13.09 -0.15
CA LEU A 126 1.72 14.15 0.81
C LEU A 126 0.27 13.98 1.28
N LEU A 127 0.08 13.84 2.59
CA LEU A 127 -1.24 13.73 3.20
C LEU A 127 -1.58 15.00 3.98
N THR A 128 -2.75 15.56 3.69
CA THR A 128 -3.34 16.70 4.39
C THR A 128 -4.77 16.38 4.82
N ASP A 129 -5.42 17.29 5.53
CA ASP A 129 -6.83 17.12 5.93
C ASP A 129 -7.77 16.99 4.73
N LYS A 130 -7.47 17.69 3.62
CA LYS A 130 -8.33 17.78 2.44
C LYS A 130 -7.83 17.02 1.21
N ALA A 131 -6.56 16.61 1.19
CA ALA A 131 -5.94 16.08 -0.01
C ALA A 131 -4.94 14.95 0.26
N VAL A 132 -4.86 14.04 -0.71
CA VAL A 132 -3.81 13.04 -0.90
C VAL A 132 -3.10 13.40 -2.20
N VAL A 133 -1.80 13.65 -2.18
CA VAL A 133 -1.05 14.03 -3.39
C VAL A 133 0.08 13.06 -3.64
N PHE A 134 0.11 12.48 -4.84
CA PHE A 134 1.22 11.66 -5.32
C PHE A 134 2.23 12.53 -6.05
N CYS A 135 3.50 12.43 -5.64
CA CYS A 135 4.59 13.28 -6.12
C CYS A 135 5.85 12.47 -6.37
N SER A 136 6.61 12.80 -7.39
CA SER A 136 7.97 12.26 -7.56
C SER A 136 8.90 12.75 -6.45
N ASN A 137 9.91 11.94 -6.09
CA ASN A 137 10.86 12.24 -5.02
C ASN A 137 11.75 13.47 -5.28
N ASP A 138 11.87 13.91 -6.53
CA ASP A 138 12.62 15.12 -6.90
C ASP A 138 11.82 16.42 -6.71
N VAL A 139 10.53 16.33 -6.41
CA VAL A 139 9.66 17.49 -6.19
C VAL A 139 9.76 17.95 -4.73
N PRO A 140 10.06 19.23 -4.46
CA PRO A 140 10.03 19.78 -3.11
C PRO A 140 8.60 19.87 -2.54
N ILE A 141 8.44 19.55 -1.26
CA ILE A 141 7.12 19.62 -0.57
C ILE A 141 6.52 21.02 -0.63
N LYS A 142 7.32 22.07 -0.45
CA LYS A 142 6.86 23.47 -0.52
C LYS A 142 6.16 23.80 -1.83
N GLU A 143 6.67 23.27 -2.93
CA GLU A 143 6.11 23.50 -4.27
C GLU A 143 4.72 22.88 -4.38
N VAL A 144 4.56 21.64 -3.91
CA VAL A 144 3.27 20.93 -3.88
C VAL A 144 2.27 21.63 -2.98
N VAL A 145 2.69 22.06 -1.79
CA VAL A 145 1.85 22.80 -0.84
C VAL A 145 1.39 24.13 -1.43
N GLN A 146 2.30 24.85 -2.11
CA GLN A 146 1.95 26.10 -2.79
C GLN A 146 0.95 25.85 -3.93
N ALA A 147 1.07 24.74 -4.66
CA ALA A 147 0.12 24.37 -5.69
C ALA A 147 -1.26 24.00 -5.14
N LEU A 148 -1.33 23.37 -3.96
CA LEU A 148 -2.58 23.03 -3.26
C LEU A 148 -3.31 24.23 -2.67
N GLY A 149 -2.57 25.29 -2.31
CA GLY A 149 -3.11 26.51 -1.69
C GLY A 149 -3.54 27.59 -2.69
N LYS A 150 -3.27 27.39 -3.99
CA LYS A 150 -3.79 28.20 -5.08
C LYS A 150 -5.19 27.73 -5.48
#